data_AF-A0A2P5LNJ8-F1
#
_entry.id   AF-A0A2P5LNJ8-F1
#
_cell.length_a   1.000
_cell.length_b   1.000
_cell.length_c   1.000
_cell.angle_alpha   90.00
_cell.angle_beta   90.00
_cell.angle_gamma   90.00
#
_symmetry.space_group_name_H-M   'P 1'
#
loop_
_entity.id
_entity.type
_entity.pdbx_description
1 polymer ?
#
loop_
_entity_poly.entity_id
_entity_poly.type
_entity_poly.pdbx_seq_one_letter_code
_entity_poly.pdbx_strand_id
1 'polypeptide(L)'
;MGDRLALALEGPKARNIAQSDRRQGTLISSKGRVAALGLLLAAFLSGCAVGPDFVAPEAPLDAGYAAGKPANITQSAPIAGGVAQKLVPGRDIPGEWWRLFRSKQISALVAEAVSNHPNIAAAEAALRQARETTEADAASFFPSATLSQSVARTQMTTAQFGGFSQSSSSSGPTALLY
;
A
#
# COMPACT_ATOMS: atom_id res chain seq x y z
N MET A 1 16.33 51.80 -47.90
CA MET A 1 16.82 51.61 -46.51
C MET A 1 16.87 50.12 -46.26
N GLY A 2 18.00 49.43 -46.26
CA GLY A 2 19.41 49.79 -46.37
C GLY A 2 20.16 48.46 -46.19
N ASP A 3 21.08 48.20 -47.12
CA ASP A 3 22.33 47.42 -47.03
C ASP A 3 22.41 46.20 -46.10
N ARG A 4 22.63 44.99 -46.62
CA ARG A 4 23.89 44.47 -47.22
C ARG A 4 25.11 44.63 -46.33
N LEU A 5 25.45 43.57 -45.59
CA LEU A 5 26.84 43.10 -45.50
C LEU A 5 26.87 41.57 -45.57
N ALA A 6 27.42 41.09 -46.68
CA ALA A 6 27.89 39.74 -46.91
C ALA A 6 29.41 39.72 -46.69
N LEU A 7 29.93 38.66 -46.05
CA LEU A 7 31.28 38.10 -46.19
C LEU A 7 31.36 36.93 -45.19
N ALA A 8 31.12 35.68 -45.56
CA ALA A 8 31.96 34.79 -46.38
C ALA A 8 33.35 34.58 -45.79
N LEU A 9 33.59 33.38 -45.23
CA LEU A 9 34.85 32.63 -45.37
C LEU A 9 34.53 31.12 -45.37
N GLU A 10 34.78 30.48 -46.52
CA GLU A 10 34.78 29.03 -46.76
C GLU A 10 35.66 28.24 -45.78
N GLY A 11 35.18 27.10 -45.26
CA GLY A 11 35.56 25.73 -45.72
C GLY A 11 36.33 24.99 -44.61
N PRO A 12 36.36 23.64 -44.50
CA PRO A 12 36.41 22.68 -45.61
C PRO A 12 35.56 21.39 -45.47
N LYS A 13 35.14 20.89 -46.64
CA LYS A 13 35.29 19.50 -47.12
C LYS A 13 34.63 18.34 -46.35
N ALA A 14 33.55 17.85 -46.97
CA ALA A 14 33.08 16.46 -47.04
C ALA A 14 33.79 15.42 -46.16
N ARG A 15 33.02 14.83 -45.24
CA ARG A 15 33.14 13.40 -44.92
C ARG A 15 31.76 12.76 -45.02
N ASN A 16 31.58 12.04 -46.12
CA ASN A 16 30.67 10.91 -46.18
C ASN A 16 31.01 9.99 -45.01
N ILE A 17 30.20 10.00 -43.97
CA ILE A 17 30.04 8.82 -43.12
C ILE A 17 28.77 8.19 -43.64
N ALA A 18 28.97 7.19 -44.49
CA ALA A 18 27.96 6.25 -44.89
C ALA A 18 27.06 5.97 -43.67
N GLN A 19 25.74 6.10 -43.88
CA GLN A 19 24.74 5.51 -43.01
C GLN A 19 24.93 3.98 -43.07
N SER A 20 25.96 3.53 -42.35
CA SER A 20 26.24 2.16 -42.03
C SER A 20 25.13 1.71 -41.09
N ASP A 21 24.08 1.20 -41.72
CA ASP A 21 23.41 0.00 -41.30
C ASP A 21 23.26 -0.15 -39.78
N ARG A 22 22.21 0.49 -39.25
CA ARG A 22 21.53 -0.04 -38.08
C ARG A 22 20.06 -0.22 -38.40
N ARG A 23 19.80 -1.18 -39.30
CA ARG A 23 18.67 -2.08 -39.05
C ARG A 23 18.96 -2.80 -37.73
N GLN A 24 18.72 -2.12 -36.60
CA GLN A 24 18.53 -2.77 -35.32
C GLN A 24 17.18 -3.48 -35.38
N GLY A 25 17.13 -4.53 -36.20
CA GLY A 25 16.25 -5.64 -35.92
C GLY A 25 16.70 -6.12 -34.55
N THR A 26 15.95 -5.75 -33.53
CA THR A 26 16.02 -6.34 -32.20
C THR A 26 15.72 -7.82 -32.41
N LEU A 27 16.75 -8.59 -32.76
CA LEU A 27 16.71 -10.04 -32.75
C LEU A 27 16.56 -10.39 -31.28
N ILE A 28 15.30 -10.46 -30.85
CA ILE A 28 14.93 -11.06 -29.58
C ILE A 28 15.31 -12.53 -29.74
N SER A 29 16.58 -12.82 -29.45
CA SER A 29 17.16 -14.15 -29.51
C SER A 29 16.26 -15.10 -28.74
N SER A 30 15.83 -16.18 -29.39
CA SER A 30 15.00 -17.22 -28.78
C SER A 30 15.64 -17.76 -27.49
N LYS A 31 16.98 -17.74 -27.40
CA LYS A 31 17.75 -18.06 -26.19
C LYS A 31 17.49 -17.10 -25.02
N GLY A 32 17.32 -15.80 -25.30
CA GLY A 32 16.95 -14.80 -24.29
C GLY A 32 15.52 -14.98 -23.77
N ARG A 33 14.60 -15.44 -24.64
CA ARG A 33 13.22 -15.78 -24.23
C ARG A 33 13.17 -17.00 -23.33
N VAL A 34 13.95 -18.04 -23.62
CA VAL A 34 14.03 -19.26 -22.78
C VAL A 34 14.68 -18.95 -21.42
N ALA A 35 15.74 -18.14 -21.40
CA ALA A 35 16.37 -17.70 -20.15
C ALA A 35 15.44 -16.82 -19.30
N ALA A 36 14.70 -15.89 -19.93
CA ALA A 36 13.72 -15.07 -19.24
C ALA A 36 12.54 -15.89 -18.69
N LEU A 37 12.08 -16.91 -19.43
CA LEU A 37 11.05 -17.84 -18.96
C LEU A 37 11.54 -18.66 -17.76
N GLY A 38 12.79 -19.15 -17.79
CA GLY A 38 13.38 -19.92 -16.70
C GLY A 38 13.54 -19.11 -15.42
N LEU A 39 13.95 -17.84 -15.53
CA LEU A 39 14.06 -16.93 -14.38
C LEU A 39 12.69 -16.61 -13.77
N LEU A 40 11.67 -16.37 -14.62
CA LEU A 40 10.28 -16.18 -14.18
C LEU A 40 9.77 -17.43 -13.46
N LEU A 41 9.97 -18.62 -14.02
CA LEU A 41 9.50 -19.87 -13.40
C LEU A 41 10.18 -20.13 -12.05
N ALA A 42 11.50 -19.87 -11.93
CA ALA A 42 12.22 -19.99 -10.67
C ALA A 42 11.74 -18.99 -9.60
N ALA A 43 11.37 -17.77 -9.99
CA ALA A 43 10.81 -16.76 -9.09
C ALA A 43 9.39 -17.12 -8.60
N PHE A 44 8.60 -17.82 -9.43
CA PHE A 44 7.27 -18.31 -9.04
C PHE A 44 7.32 -19.50 -8.06
N LEU A 45 8.42 -20.26 -8.03
CA LEU A 45 8.57 -21.41 -7.14
C LEU A 45 9.07 -21.06 -5.72
N SER A 46 9.49 -19.82 -5.45
CA SER A 46 10.08 -19.43 -4.15
C SER A 46 9.08 -18.84 -3.15
N GLY A 47 7.79 -19.11 -3.28
CA GLY A 47 6.76 -18.68 -2.33
C GLY A 47 6.33 -19.82 -1.41
N CYS A 48 6.96 -19.97 -0.25
CA CYS A 48 6.37 -20.78 0.83
C CYS A 48 5.35 -19.89 1.56
N ALA A 49 4.08 -20.29 1.57
CA ALA A 49 3.10 -19.71 2.49
C ALA A 49 3.49 -20.16 3.92
N VAL A 50 4.25 -19.33 4.64
CA VAL A 50 4.69 -19.61 6.02
C VAL A 50 3.76 -18.88 6.98
N GLY A 51 2.55 -19.40 7.12
CA GLY A 51 1.61 -19.00 8.15
C GLY A 51 0.78 -20.22 8.55
N PRO A 52 0.57 -20.49 9.85
CA PRO A 52 -0.35 -21.55 10.25
C PRO A 52 -1.75 -21.23 9.71
N ASP A 53 -2.47 -22.26 9.26
CA ASP A 53 -3.84 -22.10 8.83
C ASP A 53 -4.69 -21.49 9.96
N PHE A 54 -5.58 -20.57 9.61
CA PHE A 54 -6.51 -20.01 10.58
C PHE A 54 -7.50 -21.09 11.02
N VAL A 55 -7.38 -21.55 12.26
CA VAL A 55 -8.35 -22.44 12.90
C VAL A 55 -9.17 -21.62 13.87
N ALA A 56 -10.46 -21.45 13.59
CA ALA A 56 -11.38 -20.82 14.52
C ALA A 56 -11.40 -21.63 15.83
N PRO A 57 -11.23 -21.00 16.99
CA PRO A 57 -11.28 -21.73 18.26
C PRO A 57 -12.66 -22.35 18.44
N GLU A 58 -12.70 -23.56 18.98
CA GLU A 58 -13.96 -24.23 19.32
C GLU A 58 -14.70 -23.40 20.38
N ALA A 59 -16.03 -23.31 20.24
CA ALA A 59 -16.84 -22.62 21.22
C ALA A 59 -16.70 -23.31 22.59
N PRO A 60 -16.71 -22.56 23.71
CA PRO A 60 -16.66 -23.15 25.06
C PRO A 60 -17.75 -24.21 25.25
N LEU A 61 -17.45 -25.28 26.01
CA LEU A 61 -18.41 -26.37 26.27
C LEU A 61 -19.70 -25.89 26.96
N ASP A 62 -19.61 -24.80 27.73
CA ASP A 62 -20.74 -24.09 28.34
C ASP A 62 -21.14 -22.84 27.54
N ALA A 63 -21.11 -22.90 26.20
CA ALA A 63 -21.56 -21.83 25.31
C ALA A 63 -23.09 -21.64 25.39
N GLY A 64 -23.54 -21.11 26.51
CA GLY A 64 -24.93 -20.76 26.78
C GLY A 64 -24.98 -19.62 27.78
N TYR A 65 -25.92 -18.70 27.59
CA TYR A 65 -26.16 -17.59 28.52
C TYR A 65 -27.10 -17.97 29.66
N ALA A 66 -27.66 -19.19 29.64
CA ALA A 66 -28.58 -19.68 30.65
C ALA A 66 -27.82 -20.44 31.74
N ALA A 67 -28.25 -20.29 33.00
CA ALA A 67 -27.80 -21.15 34.08
C ALA A 67 -28.33 -22.57 33.85
N GLY A 68 -27.45 -23.49 33.46
CA GLY A 68 -27.80 -24.88 33.12
C GLY A 68 -28.32 -25.04 31.69
N LYS A 69 -28.88 -26.22 31.38
CA LYS A 69 -29.38 -26.54 30.04
C LYS A 69 -30.72 -25.81 29.80
N PRO A 70 -30.78 -24.81 28.90
CA PRO A 70 -32.02 -24.09 28.64
C PRO A 70 -33.07 -25.04 28.05
N ALA A 71 -34.31 -24.93 28.53
CA ALA A 71 -35.44 -25.61 27.91
C ALA A 71 -35.69 -24.98 26.52
N ASN A 72 -35.97 -25.82 25.53
CA ASN A 72 -36.30 -25.35 24.17
C ASN A 72 -37.66 -24.63 24.09
N ILE A 73 -38.44 -24.65 25.17
CA ILE A 73 -39.78 -24.06 25.27
C ILE A 73 -39.81 -23.20 26.53
N THR A 74 -40.27 -21.95 26.41
CA THR A 74 -40.46 -21.07 27.56
C THR A 74 -41.73 -21.40 28.33
N GLN A 75 -41.79 -20.96 29.58
CA GLN A 75 -43.04 -20.95 30.34
C GLN A 75 -44.06 -20.02 29.67
N SER A 76 -45.34 -20.34 29.82
CA SER A 76 -46.47 -19.51 29.39
C SER A 76 -47.10 -18.80 30.58
N ALA A 77 -47.64 -17.60 30.35
CA ALA A 77 -48.41 -16.82 31.31
C ALA A 77 -49.77 -16.44 30.71
N PRO A 78 -50.85 -16.35 31.53
CA PRO A 78 -52.19 -16.01 31.06
C PRO A 78 -52.35 -14.50 30.83
N ILE A 79 -51.47 -13.93 30.00
CA ILE A 79 -51.48 -12.52 29.58
C ILE A 79 -51.35 -12.43 28.06
N ALA A 80 -51.74 -11.30 27.48
CA ALA A 80 -51.52 -11.05 26.05
C ALA A 80 -50.02 -11.15 25.71
N GLY A 81 -49.67 -12.02 24.75
CA GLY A 81 -48.28 -12.30 24.39
C GLY A 81 -47.55 -13.30 25.29
N GLY A 82 -48.19 -13.84 26.34
CA GLY A 82 -47.62 -14.82 27.26
C GLY A 82 -47.61 -16.27 26.76
N VAL A 83 -47.76 -16.51 25.45
CA VAL A 83 -47.70 -17.86 24.87
C VAL A 83 -46.29 -18.43 24.96
N ALA A 84 -46.17 -19.74 25.18
CA ALA A 84 -44.88 -20.42 25.22
C ALA A 84 -44.13 -20.25 23.89
N GLN A 85 -42.88 -19.81 23.96
CA GLN A 85 -42.02 -19.57 22.82
C GLN A 85 -41.07 -20.75 22.63
N LYS A 86 -40.77 -21.09 21.37
CA LYS A 86 -39.79 -22.12 21.03
C LYS A 86 -38.45 -21.46 20.70
N LEU A 87 -37.42 -21.82 21.45
CA LEU A 87 -36.04 -21.43 21.18
C LEU A 87 -35.45 -22.44 20.19
N VAL A 88 -34.89 -21.94 19.09
CA VAL A 88 -34.20 -22.75 18.09
C VAL A 88 -32.74 -22.33 18.10
N PRO A 89 -31.82 -23.12 18.70
CA PRO A 89 -30.41 -22.78 18.73
C PRO A 89 -29.83 -22.76 17.30
N GLY A 90 -28.93 -21.83 17.05
CA GLY A 90 -28.27 -21.68 15.74
C GLY A 90 -29.18 -21.18 14.61
N ARG A 91 -30.39 -20.69 14.93
CA ARG A 91 -31.25 -20.08 13.91
C ARG A 91 -30.68 -18.75 13.46
N ASP A 92 -30.61 -18.55 12.16
CA ASP A 92 -30.23 -17.27 11.57
C ASP A 92 -31.29 -16.21 11.86
N ILE A 93 -30.85 -15.06 12.36
CA ILE A 93 -31.69 -13.91 12.69
C ILE A 93 -31.43 -12.83 11.63
N PRO A 94 -32.48 -12.28 10.97
CA PRO A 94 -32.27 -11.24 9.98
C PRO A 94 -31.56 -10.03 10.58
N GLY A 95 -30.70 -9.37 9.79
CA GLY A 95 -30.02 -8.14 10.21
C GLY A 95 -30.99 -7.05 10.71
N GLU A 96 -32.21 -7.02 10.16
CA GLU A 96 -33.30 -6.17 10.64
C GLU A 96 -34.17 -6.86 11.71
N TRP A 97 -33.52 -7.34 12.78
CA TRP A 97 -34.13 -8.11 13.86
C TRP A 97 -35.38 -7.45 14.47
N TRP A 98 -35.44 -6.11 14.48
CA TRP A 98 -36.57 -5.36 15.05
C TRP A 98 -37.88 -5.57 14.28
N ARG A 99 -37.83 -5.98 13.00
CA ARG A 99 -39.03 -6.28 12.21
C ARG A 99 -39.76 -7.52 12.73
N LEU A 100 -39.07 -8.39 13.48
CA LEU A 100 -39.67 -9.57 14.11
C LEU A 100 -40.74 -9.20 15.15
N PHE A 101 -40.68 -7.98 15.72
CA PHE A 101 -41.71 -7.46 16.62
C PHE A 101 -43.02 -7.07 15.92
N ARG A 102 -43.02 -6.96 14.58
CA ARG A 102 -44.19 -6.59 13.76
C ARG A 102 -44.84 -5.26 14.17
N SER A 103 -44.07 -4.37 14.78
CA SER A 103 -44.52 -3.03 15.17
C SER A 103 -44.02 -1.99 14.18
N LYS A 104 -44.95 -1.26 13.55
CA LYS A 104 -44.63 -0.15 12.65
C LYS A 104 -43.89 0.98 13.38
N GLN A 105 -44.25 1.22 14.64
CA GLN A 105 -43.65 2.27 15.47
C GLN A 105 -42.18 1.96 15.79
N ILE A 106 -41.89 0.73 16.25
CA ILE A 106 -40.52 0.29 16.53
C ILE A 106 -39.67 0.36 15.25
N SER A 107 -40.22 -0.09 14.13
CA SER A 107 -39.49 -0.09 12.86
C SER A 107 -39.15 1.33 12.38
N ALA A 108 -40.07 2.29 12.57
CA ALA A 108 -39.83 3.68 12.23
C ALA A 108 -38.74 4.31 13.12
N LEU A 109 -38.79 4.06 14.43
CA LEU A 109 -37.80 4.58 15.38
C LEU A 109 -36.39 4.05 15.09
N VAL A 110 -36.26 2.75 14.80
CA VAL A 110 -34.95 2.17 14.47
C VAL A 110 -34.42 2.73 13.15
N ALA A 111 -35.28 2.88 12.14
CA ALA A 111 -34.89 3.46 10.85
C ALA A 111 -34.39 4.91 11.01
N GLU A 112 -35.10 5.73 11.79
CA GLU A 112 -34.71 7.11 12.09
C GLU A 112 -33.40 7.17 12.89
N ALA A 113 -33.22 6.28 13.87
CA ALA A 113 -31.98 6.20 14.64
C ALA A 113 -30.80 5.85 13.74
N VAL A 114 -30.92 4.83 12.89
CA VAL A 114 -29.84 4.41 11.99
C VAL A 114 -29.51 5.50 10.96
N SER A 115 -30.51 6.20 10.42
CA SER A 115 -30.28 7.24 9.40
C SER A 115 -29.60 8.50 9.96
N ASN A 116 -29.84 8.82 11.24
CA ASN A 116 -29.37 10.07 11.84
C ASN A 116 -28.18 9.89 12.79
N HIS A 117 -27.68 8.66 12.99
CA HIS A 117 -26.64 8.40 13.97
C HIS A 117 -25.22 8.69 13.42
N PRO A 118 -24.49 9.68 13.97
CA PRO A 118 -23.21 10.11 13.42
C PRO A 118 -22.10 9.05 13.53
N ASN A 119 -22.22 8.12 14.49
CA ASN A 119 -21.20 7.09 14.70
C ASN A 119 -21.21 6.00 13.59
N ILE A 120 -22.31 5.85 12.84
CA ILE A 120 -22.37 4.86 11.75
C ILE A 120 -21.42 5.25 10.62
N ALA A 121 -21.40 6.53 10.25
CA ALA A 121 -20.45 7.04 9.25
C ALA A 121 -18.99 6.88 9.70
N ALA A 122 -18.71 7.09 10.99
CA ALA A 122 -17.38 6.86 11.56
C ALA A 122 -16.98 5.38 11.52
N ALA A 123 -17.90 4.47 11.86
CA ALA A 123 -17.66 3.02 11.77
C ALA A 123 -17.42 2.55 10.33
N GLU A 124 -18.17 3.08 9.36
CA GLU A 124 -17.94 2.80 7.93
C GLU A 124 -16.58 3.30 7.45
N ALA A 125 -16.17 4.51 7.88
CA ALA A 125 -14.86 5.05 7.57
C ALA A 125 -13.73 4.20 8.18
N ALA A 126 -13.90 3.73 9.42
CA ALA A 126 -12.95 2.84 10.07
C ALA A 126 -12.82 1.50 9.32
N LEU A 127 -13.93 0.93 8.85
CA LEU A 127 -13.89 -0.27 8.01
C LEU A 127 -13.18 -0.03 6.67
N ARG A 128 -13.40 1.13 6.04
CA ARG A 128 -12.68 1.50 4.82
C ARG A 128 -11.18 1.63 5.08
N GLN A 129 -10.80 2.35 6.14
CA GLN A 129 -9.39 2.48 6.54
C GLN A 129 -8.75 1.11 6.75
N ALA A 130 -9.40 0.19 7.47
CA ALA A 130 -8.88 -1.16 7.70
C ALA A 130 -8.61 -1.92 6.39
N ARG A 131 -9.50 -1.79 5.40
CA ARG A 131 -9.32 -2.42 4.07
C ARG A 131 -8.11 -1.83 3.34
N GLU A 132 -8.01 -0.51 3.27
CA GLU A 132 -6.89 0.18 2.62
C GLU A 132 -5.55 -0.15 3.31
N THR A 133 -5.55 -0.29 4.64
CA THR A 133 -4.33 -0.74 5.35
C THR A 133 -3.95 -2.17 4.99
N THR A 134 -4.92 -3.08 4.86
CA THR A 134 -4.65 -4.45 4.41
C THR A 134 -4.12 -4.49 2.97
N GLU A 135 -4.66 -3.64 2.09
CA GLU A 135 -4.17 -3.52 0.70
C GLU A 135 -2.76 -2.90 0.64
N ALA A 136 -2.47 -1.90 1.47
CA ALA A 136 -1.13 -1.34 1.61
C ALA A 136 -0.12 -2.37 2.13
N ASP A 137 -0.50 -3.17 3.12
CA ASP A 137 0.35 -4.26 3.64
C ASP A 137 0.60 -5.31 2.55
N ALA A 138 -0.42 -5.64 1.75
CA ALA A 138 -0.30 -6.55 0.62
C ALA A 138 0.66 -6.04 -0.48
N ALA A 139 0.87 -4.73 -0.59
CA ALA A 139 1.86 -4.16 -1.52
C ALA A 139 3.29 -4.65 -1.21
N SER A 140 3.58 -5.06 0.03
CA SER A 140 4.87 -5.63 0.44
C SER A 140 5.21 -6.94 -0.25
N PHE A 141 4.21 -7.64 -0.82
CA PHE A 141 4.44 -8.85 -1.62
C PHE A 141 4.89 -8.57 -3.06
N PHE A 142 4.91 -7.31 -3.49
CA PHE A 142 5.29 -6.90 -4.83
C PHE A 142 6.61 -6.11 -4.85
N PRO A 143 7.38 -6.16 -5.95
CA PRO A 143 8.57 -5.33 -6.09
C PRO A 143 8.20 -3.84 -6.14
N SER A 144 8.88 -3.00 -5.36
CA SER A 144 8.72 -1.55 -5.42
C SER A 144 9.62 -0.93 -6.48
N ALA A 145 9.13 0.10 -7.16
CA ALA A 145 9.89 0.89 -8.12
C ALA A 145 9.92 2.34 -7.65
N THR A 146 11.13 2.85 -7.38
CA THR A 146 11.35 4.23 -6.93
C THR A 146 12.35 4.90 -7.86
N LEU A 147 12.03 6.10 -8.32
CA LEU A 147 12.95 6.95 -9.08
C LEU A 147 13.57 7.98 -8.15
N SER A 148 14.88 7.92 -7.98
CA SER A 148 15.64 8.89 -7.19
C SER A 148 16.67 9.60 -8.07
N GLN A 149 16.72 10.93 -7.99
CA GLN A 149 17.76 11.76 -8.61
C GLN A 149 18.49 12.52 -7.52
N SER A 150 19.83 12.41 -7.48
CA SER A 150 20.67 13.18 -6.56
C SER A 150 21.81 13.87 -7.31
N VAL A 151 22.08 15.12 -6.93
CA VAL A 151 23.22 15.91 -7.44
C VAL A 151 24.04 16.35 -6.24
N ALA A 152 25.24 15.81 -6.10
CA ALA A 152 26.19 16.19 -5.06
C ALA A 152 27.46 16.77 -5.70
N ARG A 153 27.91 17.92 -5.22
CA ARG A 153 29.21 18.49 -5.59
C ARG A 153 30.13 18.45 -4.37
N THR A 154 31.11 17.56 -4.39
CA THR A 154 32.14 17.47 -3.35
C THR A 154 33.39 18.18 -3.84
N GLN A 155 33.86 19.20 -3.12
CA GLN A 155 35.18 19.79 -3.35
C GLN A 155 36.14 19.20 -2.32
N MET A 156 37.07 18.36 -2.78
CA MET A 156 38.18 17.90 -1.96
C MET A 156 39.37 18.82 -2.25
N THR A 157 39.86 19.52 -1.23
CA THR A 157 41.06 20.35 -1.36
C THR A 157 42.30 19.47 -1.23
N THR A 158 43.40 19.82 -1.90
CA THR A 158 44.68 19.08 -1.81
C THR A 158 45.19 18.92 -0.37
N ALA A 159 44.77 19.79 0.55
CA ALA A 159 45.08 19.67 1.98
C ALA A 159 44.44 18.43 2.65
N GLN A 160 43.42 17.80 2.05
CA GLN A 160 42.81 16.56 2.57
C GLN A 160 43.61 15.30 2.23
N PHE A 161 44.45 15.32 1.19
CA PHE A 161 45.24 14.16 0.74
C PHE A 161 46.75 14.27 1.03
N GLY A 162 47.19 15.40 1.58
CA GLY A 162 48.60 15.66 1.84
C GLY A 162 48.78 16.38 3.16
N GLY A 163 48.84 15.62 4.25
CA GLY A 163 49.53 16.06 5.46
C GLY A 163 51.04 16.13 5.21
N PHE A 164 51.48 16.98 4.30
CA PHE A 164 52.86 17.46 4.34
C PHE A 164 52.90 18.55 5.40
N SER A 165 53.37 18.16 6.58
CA SER A 165 53.91 19.09 7.56
C SER A 165 54.97 19.93 6.85
N GLN A 166 54.61 21.13 6.42
CA GLN A 166 55.57 22.16 6.08
C GLN A 166 55.67 23.06 7.30
N SER A 167 56.50 22.63 8.25
CA SER A 167 57.13 23.53 9.20
C SER A 167 57.98 24.51 8.41
N SER A 168 57.43 25.67 8.07
CA SER A 168 58.20 26.83 7.64
C SER A 168 57.78 28.02 8.49
N SER A 169 58.51 28.19 9.59
CA SER A 169 58.57 29.42 10.36
C SER A 169 59.01 30.56 9.45
N SER A 170 58.13 31.55 9.25
CA SER A 170 58.59 32.90 8.90
C SER A 170 57.78 33.92 9.68
N SER A 171 58.51 34.58 10.58
CA SER A 171 58.12 35.76 11.33
C SER A 171 57.95 36.95 10.39
N GLY A 172 56.81 37.65 10.44
CA GLY A 172 56.63 38.93 9.75
C GLY A 172 55.31 39.60 10.13
N PRO A 173 55.26 40.94 10.28
CA PRO A 173 54.51 41.57 11.35
C PRO A 173 53.05 41.88 11.02
N THR A 174 52.27 41.95 12.09
CA THR A 174 50.92 42.51 12.19
C THR A 174 50.84 43.92 11.60
N ALA A 175 49.91 44.13 10.67
CA ALA A 175 49.38 45.44 10.31
C ALA A 175 47.86 45.43 10.55
N LEU A 176 47.46 45.96 11.71
CA LEU A 176 46.09 46.39 11.96
C LEU A 176 45.85 47.70 11.23
N LEU A 177 44.87 47.75 10.34
CA LEU A 177 44.13 48.98 10.06
C LEU A 177 42.66 48.66 9.73
N TYR A 178 41.82 49.11 10.67
CA TYR A 178 40.37 49.28 10.68
C TYR A 178 39.48 48.03 10.67
#